data_AF-A0A523T512-F1
#
_entry.id   AF-A0A523T512-F1
#
_cell.length_a   1.000
_cell.length_b   1.000
_cell.length_c   1.000
_cell.angle_alpha   90.00
_cell.angle_beta   90.00
_cell.angle_gamma   90.00
#
_symmetry.space_group_name_H-M   'P 1'
#
loop_
_entity.id
_entity.type
_entity.pdbx_description
1 polymer ?
#
loop_
_entity_poly.entity_id
_entity_poly.type
_entity_poly.pdbx_seq_one_letter_code
_entity_poly.pdbx_strand_id
1 'polypeptide(L)'
;MVNVEDIKKEAKRILKEGKVKYIIGYKKSTNGLMSVPAFIESSEDVENLIWDPTCVYNLTRFLVDEKRRKAREKNPDERPVGIVVKGCDSRAIIVLLQEKFINRDDVYILGISCETTGVLDEKKLSKKLNGKKVEKVEFNEKNNFIITTADGKIKASADEILAERCLECRANFPVINDILFGEKVDRKSDNRFKSLEKIESLSKEKRWGFWKEQLDKCIRCYACRSVCPMCYCDECVVDTINFAVTADTTAEEKAQRIKWVEKSPATSENLVYHL
;
A
#
# COMPACT_ATOMS: atom_id res chain seq x y z
N MET A 1 10.84 -8.24 17.03
CA MET A 1 9.87 -8.67 16.00
C MET A 1 8.50 -8.49 16.59
N VAL A 2 7.61 -7.82 15.85
CA VAL A 2 6.21 -7.73 16.25
C VAL A 2 5.56 -9.10 16.16
N ASN A 3 5.10 -9.61 17.31
CA ASN A 3 4.34 -10.84 17.38
C ASN A 3 2.90 -10.57 16.91
N VAL A 4 2.45 -11.32 15.90
CA VAL A 4 1.09 -11.18 15.37
C VAL A 4 0.03 -11.46 16.42
N GLU A 5 0.33 -12.32 17.40
CA GLU A 5 -0.60 -12.65 18.49
C GLU A 5 -0.86 -11.45 19.41
N ASP A 6 0.09 -10.53 19.56
CA ASP A 6 -0.12 -9.29 20.31
C ASP A 6 -1.09 -8.37 19.55
N ILE A 7 -0.95 -8.29 18.22
CA ILE A 7 -1.88 -7.53 17.36
C ILE A 7 -3.28 -8.14 17.46
N LYS A 8 -3.39 -9.47 17.35
CA LYS A 8 -4.67 -10.18 17.45
C LYS A 8 -5.32 -10.00 18.83
N LYS A 9 -4.54 -10.05 19.91
CA LYS A 9 -5.05 -9.85 21.26
C LYS A 9 -5.67 -8.46 21.41
N GLU A 10 -4.97 -7.43 20.94
CA GLU A 10 -5.48 -6.06 20.97
C GLU A 10 -6.70 -5.89 20.05
N ALA A 11 -6.65 -6.44 18.83
CA ALA A 11 -7.76 -6.42 17.89
C ALA A 11 -9.04 -7.01 18.50
N LYS A 12 -8.94 -8.18 19.13
CA LYS A 12 -10.06 -8.80 19.88
C LYS A 12 -10.57 -7.89 20.99
N ARG A 13 -9.67 -7.26 21.74
CA ARG A 13 -10.02 -6.37 22.85
C ARG A 13 -10.82 -5.17 22.37
N ILE A 14 -10.33 -4.43 21.37
CA ILE A 14 -10.99 -3.21 20.87
C ILE A 14 -12.30 -3.48 20.14
N LEU A 15 -12.43 -4.66 19.49
CA LEU A 15 -13.70 -5.10 18.91
C LEU A 15 -14.73 -5.45 19.99
N LYS A 16 -14.34 -6.24 21.00
CA LYS A 16 -15.24 -6.63 22.11
C LYS A 16 -15.69 -5.44 22.96
N GLU A 17 -14.81 -4.48 23.19
CA GLU A 17 -15.14 -3.24 23.90
C GLU A 17 -16.00 -2.28 23.06
N GLY A 18 -16.22 -2.57 21.77
CA GLY A 18 -16.95 -1.70 20.86
C GLY A 18 -16.23 -0.37 20.58
N LYS A 19 -14.91 -0.30 20.79
CA LYS A 19 -14.11 0.92 20.54
C LYS A 19 -14.01 1.26 19.07
N VAL A 20 -14.10 0.26 18.19
CA VAL A 20 -14.03 0.42 16.74
C VAL A 20 -15.22 -0.26 16.08
N LYS A 21 -15.59 0.21 14.88
CA LYS A 21 -16.60 -0.41 14.02
C LYS A 21 -16.15 -1.77 13.49
N TYR A 22 -14.95 -1.80 12.93
CA TYR A 22 -14.23 -2.98 12.44
C TYR A 22 -12.74 -2.63 12.30
N ILE A 23 -11.88 -3.61 11.98
CA ILE A 23 -10.44 -3.40 11.76
C ILE A 23 -10.06 -3.73 10.32
N ILE A 24 -9.34 -2.83 9.66
CA ILE A 24 -8.69 -3.05 8.36
C ILE A 24 -7.29 -3.60 8.62
N GLY A 25 -7.04 -4.84 8.20
CA GLY A 25 -5.77 -5.54 8.36
C GLY A 25 -5.38 -6.32 7.11
N TYR A 26 -4.55 -7.35 7.30
CA TYR A 26 -4.13 -8.24 6.23
C TYR A 26 -4.58 -9.67 6.53
N LYS A 27 -4.94 -10.42 5.49
CA LYS A 27 -5.12 -11.88 5.54
C LYS A 27 -4.33 -12.54 4.41
N LYS A 28 -4.13 -13.85 4.53
CA LYS A 28 -3.50 -14.62 3.46
C LYS A 28 -4.43 -14.69 2.25
N SER A 29 -3.89 -14.47 1.04
CA SER A 29 -4.66 -14.68 -0.19
C SER A 29 -4.99 -16.16 -0.36
N THR A 30 -6.16 -16.44 -0.92
CA THR A 30 -6.53 -17.81 -1.37
C THR A 30 -5.80 -18.20 -2.65
N ASN A 31 -5.38 -17.22 -3.45
CA ASN A 31 -4.84 -17.41 -4.80
C ASN A 31 -3.39 -16.94 -4.96
N GLY A 32 -2.59 -17.00 -3.89
CA GLY A 32 -1.17 -16.65 -4.00
C GLY A 32 -0.46 -16.54 -2.66
N LEU A 33 0.83 -16.22 -2.73
CA LEU A 33 1.65 -15.96 -1.56
C LEU A 33 1.28 -14.64 -0.87
N MET A 34 0.93 -13.63 -1.67
CA MET A 34 0.79 -12.26 -1.18
C MET A 34 -0.39 -12.13 -0.23
N SER A 35 -0.23 -11.28 0.79
CA SER A 35 -1.38 -10.88 1.62
C SER A 35 -2.36 -10.03 0.82
N VAL A 36 -3.62 -10.02 1.25
CA VAL A 36 -4.67 -9.14 0.76
C VAL A 36 -5.30 -8.38 1.93
N PRO A 37 -5.90 -7.20 1.68
CA PRO A 37 -6.67 -6.49 2.69
C PRO A 37 -7.76 -7.37 3.31
N ALA A 38 -8.00 -7.19 4.61
CA ALA A 38 -9.04 -7.88 5.36
C ALA A 38 -9.84 -6.87 6.19
N PHE A 39 -11.14 -7.10 6.29
CA PHE A 39 -12.06 -6.34 7.14
C PHE A 39 -12.49 -7.29 8.26
N ILE A 40 -12.10 -6.98 9.49
CA ILE A 40 -12.25 -7.84 10.66
C ILE A 40 -13.34 -7.26 11.54
N GLU A 41 -14.49 -7.92 11.58
CA GLU A 41 -15.70 -7.40 12.25
C GLU A 41 -16.00 -8.15 13.56
N SER A 42 -15.50 -9.39 13.68
CA SER A 42 -15.75 -10.27 14.84
C SER A 42 -14.45 -10.74 15.51
N SER A 43 -14.58 -11.35 16.70
CA SER A 43 -13.42 -11.93 17.40
C SER A 43 -12.88 -13.18 16.69
N GLU A 44 -13.74 -13.89 15.96
CA GLU A 44 -13.45 -15.06 15.16
C GLU A 44 -12.64 -14.66 13.92
N ASP A 45 -13.01 -13.55 13.27
CA ASP A 45 -12.30 -13.05 12.09
C ASP A 45 -10.85 -12.65 12.38
N VAL A 46 -10.55 -12.25 13.62
CA VAL A 46 -9.21 -11.85 14.04
C VAL A 46 -8.19 -12.97 13.82
N GLU A 47 -8.60 -14.24 13.83
CA GLU A 47 -7.68 -15.34 13.56
C GLU A 47 -7.09 -15.33 12.15
N ASN A 48 -7.80 -14.71 11.20
CA ASN A 48 -7.34 -14.55 9.83
C ASN A 48 -6.31 -13.42 9.67
N LEU A 49 -6.10 -12.59 10.71
CA LEU A 49 -5.15 -11.50 10.67
C LEU A 49 -3.73 -12.05 10.63
N ILE A 50 -2.97 -11.62 9.62
CA ILE A 50 -1.57 -11.98 9.46
C ILE A 50 -0.69 -10.74 9.55
N TRP A 51 0.56 -10.97 9.95
CA TRP A 51 1.62 -9.99 9.86
C TRP A 51 2.91 -10.68 9.43
N ASP A 52 3.30 -10.49 8.18
CA ASP A 52 4.49 -11.10 7.58
C ASP A 52 5.05 -10.19 6.46
N PRO A 53 6.19 -10.54 5.83
CA PRO A 53 6.81 -9.70 4.78
C PRO A 53 5.93 -9.46 3.55
N THR A 54 4.85 -10.23 3.36
CA THR A 54 3.91 -10.10 2.24
C THR A 54 2.86 -9.00 2.47
N CYS A 55 2.83 -8.36 3.64
CA CYS A 55 1.96 -7.21 3.99
C CYS A 55 2.38 -5.89 3.29
N VAL A 56 2.42 -5.92 1.95
CA VAL A 56 2.98 -4.86 1.11
C VAL A 56 2.05 -3.65 0.95
N TYR A 57 0.74 -3.88 0.80
CA TYR A 57 -0.21 -2.84 0.40
C TYR A 57 -0.43 -1.77 1.48
N ASN A 58 -0.75 -0.55 1.08
CA ASN A 58 -1.16 0.51 2.01
C ASN A 58 -2.69 0.45 2.21
N LEU A 59 -3.13 0.14 3.43
CA LEU A 59 -4.54 -0.03 3.76
C LEU A 59 -5.31 1.30 3.91
N THR A 60 -4.59 2.43 3.99
CA THR A 60 -5.17 3.78 4.20
C THR A 60 -6.18 4.15 3.12
N ARG A 61 -6.04 3.60 1.90
CA ARG A 61 -7.01 3.80 0.81
C ARG A 61 -8.44 3.44 1.23
N PHE A 62 -8.63 2.41 2.05
CA PHE A 62 -9.95 1.97 2.48
C PHE A 62 -10.63 2.94 3.46
N LEU A 63 -9.89 3.83 4.11
CA LEU A 63 -10.48 4.91 4.93
C LEU A 63 -11.24 5.91 4.05
N VAL A 64 -10.75 6.15 2.83
CA VAL A 64 -11.44 7.00 1.85
C VAL A 64 -12.76 6.37 1.41
N ASP A 65 -12.75 5.06 1.15
CA ASP A 65 -13.98 4.34 0.80
C ASP A 65 -14.95 4.29 1.98
N GLU A 66 -14.45 4.11 3.20
CA GLU A 66 -15.29 4.13 4.41
C GLU A 66 -15.99 5.48 4.57
N LYS A 67 -15.27 6.59 4.49
CA LYS A 67 -15.88 7.92 4.63
C LYS A 67 -16.99 8.14 3.58
N ARG A 68 -16.74 7.74 2.34
CA ARG A 68 -17.71 7.81 1.24
C ARG A 68 -18.91 6.90 1.45
N ARG A 69 -18.72 5.73 2.07
CA ARG A 69 -19.80 4.82 2.44
C ARG A 69 -20.64 5.43 3.55
N LYS A 70 -19.99 5.88 4.63
CA LYS A 70 -20.62 6.55 5.79
C LYS A 70 -21.51 7.73 5.36
N ALA A 71 -21.04 8.56 4.43
CA ALA A 71 -21.79 9.71 3.91
C ALA A 71 -23.08 9.34 3.16
N ARG A 72 -23.22 8.08 2.69
CA ARG A 72 -24.42 7.58 1.99
C ARG A 72 -25.36 6.79 2.90
N GLU A 73 -24.90 6.41 4.09
CA GLU A 73 -25.69 5.66 5.07
C GLU A 73 -26.67 6.59 5.79
N LYS A 74 -27.91 6.13 5.99
CA LYS A 74 -28.95 6.91 6.69
C LYS A 74 -28.68 7.02 8.20
N ASN A 75 -28.20 5.93 8.79
CA ASN A 75 -27.83 5.81 10.20
C ASN A 75 -26.41 5.24 10.28
N PRO A 76 -25.37 6.05 9.99
CA PRO A 76 -24.01 5.59 9.99
C PRO A 76 -23.53 5.16 11.37
N ASP A 77 -22.66 4.16 11.41
CA ASP A 77 -21.90 3.86 12.62
C ASP A 77 -20.82 4.93 12.81
N GLU A 78 -20.87 5.62 13.94
CA GLU A 78 -19.96 6.72 14.29
C GLU A 78 -18.66 6.25 14.96
N ARG A 79 -18.54 4.95 15.29
CA ARG A 79 -17.31 4.41 15.87
C ARG A 79 -16.14 4.51 14.88
N PRO A 80 -14.91 4.76 15.36
CA PRO A 80 -13.74 4.80 14.50
C PRO A 80 -13.50 3.47 13.80
N VAL A 81 -12.82 3.51 12.66
CA VAL A 81 -12.30 2.30 12.00
C VAL A 81 -10.90 2.00 12.52
N GLY A 82 -10.70 0.77 13.00
CA GLY A 82 -9.39 0.24 13.32
C GLY A 82 -8.57 0.02 12.06
N ILE A 83 -7.27 0.34 12.07
CA ILE A 83 -6.41 0.13 10.90
C ILE A 83 -4.99 -0.28 11.31
N VAL A 84 -4.49 -1.35 10.70
CA VAL A 84 -3.09 -1.78 10.84
C VAL A 84 -2.22 -0.96 9.89
N VAL A 85 -1.22 -0.27 10.43
CA VAL A 85 -0.35 0.61 9.62
C VAL A 85 1.13 0.40 9.88
N LYS A 86 1.90 0.43 8.79
CA LYS A 86 3.37 0.52 8.84
C LYS A 86 3.82 1.96 9.01
N GLY A 87 5.12 2.16 9.27
CA GLY A 87 5.76 3.48 9.23
C GLY A 87 5.43 4.28 7.97
N CYS A 88 5.58 3.65 6.80
CA CYS A 88 5.27 4.26 5.51
C CYS A 88 3.78 4.57 5.32
N ASP A 89 2.88 3.74 5.85
CA ASP A 89 1.44 3.90 5.68
C ASP A 89 0.89 5.02 6.57
N SER A 90 1.44 5.18 7.77
CA SER A 90 1.03 6.22 8.73
C SER A 90 1.14 7.65 8.17
N ARG A 91 2.09 7.86 7.24
CA ARG A 91 2.25 9.14 6.54
C ARG A 91 1.05 9.47 5.67
N ALA A 92 0.40 8.45 5.10
CA ALA A 92 -0.81 8.65 4.33
C ALA A 92 -1.96 9.13 5.21
N ILE A 93 -2.11 8.54 6.41
CA ILE A 93 -3.10 9.02 7.39
C ILE A 93 -2.83 10.47 7.76
N ILE A 94 -1.57 10.85 7.99
CA ILE A 94 -1.20 12.25 8.30
C ILE A 94 -1.66 13.22 7.20
N VAL A 95 -1.44 12.89 5.92
CA VAL A 95 -1.89 13.75 4.82
C VAL A 95 -3.42 13.88 4.84
N LEU A 96 -4.15 12.78 4.98
CA LEU A 96 -5.62 12.81 5.05
C LEU A 96 -6.13 13.64 6.25
N LEU A 97 -5.42 13.63 7.38
CA LEU A 97 -5.72 14.47 8.54
C LEU A 97 -5.41 15.95 8.28
N GLN A 98 -4.26 16.25 7.67
CA GLN A 98 -3.83 17.62 7.35
C GLN A 98 -4.78 18.29 6.34
N GLU A 99 -5.22 17.53 5.35
CA GLU A 99 -6.19 17.97 4.34
C GLU A 99 -7.64 17.93 4.87
N LYS A 100 -7.83 17.57 6.15
CA LYS A 100 -9.13 17.44 6.82
C LYS A 100 -10.09 16.49 6.09
N PHE A 101 -9.53 15.57 5.32
CA PHE A 101 -10.32 14.55 4.65
C PHE A 101 -10.83 13.52 5.67
N ILE A 102 -10.09 13.20 6.72
CA ILE A 102 -10.61 12.48 7.89
C ILE A 102 -10.28 13.25 9.16
N ASN A 103 -10.99 12.96 10.25
CA ASN A 103 -10.65 13.43 11.59
C ASN A 103 -9.84 12.37 12.34
N ARG A 104 -9.13 12.80 13.38
CA ARG A 104 -8.33 11.86 14.20
C ARG A 104 -9.20 10.83 14.91
N ASP A 105 -10.42 11.23 15.28
CA ASP A 105 -11.39 10.40 15.99
C ASP A 105 -12.13 9.43 15.06
N ASP A 106 -11.95 9.54 13.74
CA ASP A 106 -12.52 8.59 12.77
C ASP A 106 -11.71 7.27 12.69
N VAL A 107 -10.52 7.23 13.29
CA VAL A 107 -9.58 6.11 13.14
C VAL A 107 -8.94 5.67 14.46
N TYR A 108 -8.76 4.36 14.60
CA TYR A 108 -7.95 3.76 15.67
C TYR A 108 -6.77 3.02 15.05
N ILE A 109 -5.56 3.47 15.33
CA ILE A 109 -4.37 3.13 14.57
C ILE A 109 -3.55 2.09 15.32
N LEU A 110 -3.57 0.86 14.82
CA LEU A 110 -2.72 -0.26 15.22
C LEU A 110 -1.37 -0.14 14.49
N GLY A 111 -0.44 0.57 15.12
CA GLY A 111 0.85 0.89 14.53
C GLY A 111 1.87 -0.24 14.64
N ILE A 112 2.52 -0.59 13.52
CA ILE A 112 3.50 -1.67 13.46
C ILE A 112 4.90 -1.13 13.16
N SER A 113 5.85 -1.41 14.05
CA SER A 113 7.27 -1.13 13.81
C SER A 113 7.90 -2.16 12.87
N CYS A 114 8.60 -1.66 11.85
CA CYS A 114 9.42 -2.44 10.94
C CYS A 114 10.90 -2.47 11.37
N GLU A 115 11.18 -2.60 12.67
CA GLU A 115 12.51 -2.58 13.32
C GLU A 115 13.55 -3.49 12.67
N THR A 116 13.19 -4.75 12.42
CA THR A 116 14.07 -5.78 11.83
C THR A 116 13.46 -6.35 10.54
N THR A 117 12.53 -5.61 9.94
CA THR A 117 11.66 -6.12 8.88
C THR A 117 11.54 -5.14 7.72
N GLY A 118 10.72 -5.51 6.74
CA GLY A 118 10.36 -4.72 5.58
C GLY A 118 9.35 -5.49 4.75
N VAL A 119 9.00 -4.95 3.59
CA VAL A 119 8.05 -5.58 2.68
C VAL A 119 8.78 -6.21 1.50
N LEU A 120 8.26 -7.34 1.02
CA LEU A 120 8.84 -8.07 -0.10
C LEU A 120 8.76 -7.30 -1.42
N ASP A 121 9.73 -7.59 -2.28
CA ASP A 121 9.68 -7.31 -3.71
C ASP A 121 9.43 -8.61 -4.47
N GLU A 122 8.28 -8.67 -5.15
CA GLU A 122 7.84 -9.88 -5.86
C GLU A 122 8.83 -10.31 -6.96
N LYS A 123 9.49 -9.36 -7.64
CA LYS A 123 10.44 -9.67 -8.72
C LYS A 123 11.72 -10.24 -8.15
N LYS A 124 12.23 -9.65 -7.06
CA LYS A 124 13.40 -10.18 -6.35
C LYS A 124 13.14 -11.57 -5.80
N LEU A 125 11.98 -11.76 -5.18
CA LEU A 125 11.56 -13.06 -4.66
C LEU A 125 11.44 -14.09 -5.79
N SER A 126 10.74 -13.76 -6.89
CA SER A 126 10.61 -14.64 -8.06
C SER A 126 11.98 -15.05 -8.63
N LYS A 127 12.92 -14.11 -8.74
CA LYS A 127 14.30 -14.37 -9.17
C LYS A 127 15.04 -15.30 -8.21
N LYS A 128 14.84 -15.16 -6.90
CA LYS A 128 15.47 -16.04 -5.89
C LYS A 128 14.92 -17.48 -5.94
N LEU A 129 13.66 -17.64 -6.35
CA LEU A 129 12.95 -18.92 -6.35
C LEU A 129 13.18 -19.78 -7.59
N ASN A 130 13.62 -19.19 -8.71
CA ASN A 130 13.82 -19.90 -9.97
C ASN A 130 12.61 -20.79 -10.37
N GLY A 131 11.39 -20.26 -10.23
CA GLY A 131 10.15 -20.97 -10.59
C GLY A 131 9.55 -21.86 -9.50
N LYS A 132 10.16 -21.95 -8.31
CA LYS A 132 9.59 -22.70 -7.18
C LYS A 132 8.37 -21.99 -6.57
N LYS A 133 7.35 -22.78 -6.25
CA LYS A 133 6.15 -22.29 -5.54
C LYS A 133 6.47 -22.06 -4.06
N VAL A 134 6.14 -20.87 -3.58
CA VAL A 134 6.30 -20.51 -2.16
C VAL A 134 5.00 -20.71 -1.41
N GLU A 135 5.13 -21.26 -0.22
CA GLU A 135 4.01 -21.45 0.70
C GLU A 135 4.00 -20.38 1.80
N LYS A 136 5.20 -20.01 2.28
CA LYS A 136 5.35 -19.06 3.39
C LYS A 136 6.69 -18.33 3.29
N VAL A 137 6.70 -17.05 3.63
CA VAL A 137 7.93 -16.28 3.87
C VAL A 137 7.89 -15.77 5.30
N GLU A 138 8.93 -16.06 6.06
CA GLU A 138 9.01 -15.71 7.46
C GLU A 138 10.26 -14.89 7.73
N PHE A 139 10.14 -13.95 8.66
CA PHE A 139 11.28 -13.28 9.26
C PHE A 139 12.08 -14.28 10.10
N ASN A 140 13.40 -14.18 10.05
CA ASN A 140 14.31 -14.86 10.95
C ASN A 140 15.24 -13.83 11.62
N GLU A 141 16.02 -14.26 12.60
CA GLU A 141 17.00 -13.43 13.29
C GLU A 141 18.06 -12.87 12.32
N LYS A 142 18.51 -11.63 12.59
CA LYS A 142 19.63 -10.95 11.91
C LYS A 142 19.44 -10.73 10.40
N ASN A 143 18.34 -10.08 9.97
CA ASN A 143 18.09 -9.70 8.56
C ASN A 143 18.01 -10.87 7.57
N ASN A 144 17.74 -12.07 8.06
CA ASN A 144 17.55 -13.26 7.24
C ASN A 144 16.07 -13.62 7.17
N PHE A 145 15.72 -14.26 6.06
CA PHE A 145 14.37 -14.71 5.76
C PHE A 145 14.39 -16.19 5.43
N ILE A 146 13.38 -16.89 5.89
CA ILE A 146 13.15 -18.29 5.55
C ILE A 146 11.98 -18.33 4.58
N ILE A 147 12.24 -18.86 3.40
CA ILE A 147 11.23 -19.10 2.38
C ILE A 147 10.94 -20.59 2.36
N THR A 148 9.71 -20.95 2.73
CA THR A 148 9.26 -22.34 2.72
C THR A 148 8.63 -22.65 1.36
N THR A 149 9.15 -23.68 0.70
CA THR A 149 8.68 -24.22 -0.58
C THR A 149 8.38 -25.70 -0.42
N ALA A 150 7.68 -26.30 -1.37
CA ALA A 150 7.41 -27.74 -1.38
C ALA A 150 8.69 -28.60 -1.31
N ASP A 151 9.80 -28.10 -1.88
CA ASP A 151 11.09 -28.80 -1.92
C ASP A 151 11.96 -28.55 -0.66
N GLY A 152 11.45 -27.77 0.31
CA GLY A 152 12.16 -27.41 1.53
C GLY A 152 12.34 -25.91 1.74
N LYS A 153 13.26 -25.55 2.65
CA LYS A 153 13.47 -24.19 3.14
C LYS A 153 14.68 -23.54 2.47
N ILE A 154 14.49 -22.34 1.93
CA ILE A 154 15.54 -21.51 1.32
C ILE A 154 15.82 -20.33 2.24
N LYS A 155 17.09 -20.05 2.53
CA LYS A 155 17.50 -18.84 3.24
C LYS A 155 17.75 -17.71 2.24
N ALA A 156 17.26 -16.52 2.55
CA ALA A 156 17.52 -15.31 1.80
C ALA A 156 17.85 -14.15 2.74
N SER A 157 18.77 -13.28 2.33
CA SER A 157 19.05 -12.03 3.03
C SER A 157 18.02 -10.95 2.67
N ALA A 158 17.95 -9.89 3.46
CA ALA A 158 17.10 -8.73 3.20
C ALA A 158 17.29 -8.15 1.79
N ASP A 159 18.55 -7.99 1.34
CA ASP A 159 18.88 -7.39 0.03
C ASP A 159 18.33 -8.21 -1.14
N GLU A 160 18.23 -9.53 -0.96
CA GLU A 160 17.80 -10.48 -1.99
C GLU A 160 16.30 -10.54 -2.19
N ILE A 161 15.47 -10.08 -1.24
CA ILE A 161 14.01 -10.24 -1.32
C ILE A 161 13.18 -9.03 -0.90
N LEU A 162 13.73 -8.08 -0.15
CA LEU A 162 12.98 -6.88 0.24
C LEU A 162 13.01 -5.82 -0.85
N ALA A 163 11.96 -5.00 -0.87
CA ALA A 163 11.89 -3.80 -1.69
C ALA A 163 13.03 -2.83 -1.36
N GLU A 164 13.62 -2.21 -2.40
CA GLU A 164 14.74 -1.26 -2.26
C GLU A 164 14.45 -0.16 -1.23
N ARG A 165 13.23 0.38 -1.23
CA ARG A 165 12.78 1.39 -0.26
C ARG A 165 12.90 0.95 1.20
N CYS A 166 12.80 -0.35 1.49
CA CYS A 166 12.93 -0.89 2.84
C CYS A 166 14.39 -1.08 3.26
N LEU A 167 15.30 -1.26 2.31
CA LEU A 167 16.74 -1.33 2.57
C LEU A 167 17.30 0.04 2.94
N GLU A 168 16.73 1.10 2.37
CA GLU A 168 17.17 2.48 2.60
C GLU A 168 16.35 3.24 3.69
N CYS A 169 15.35 2.59 4.30
CA CYS A 169 14.37 3.24 5.17
C CYS A 169 14.94 3.69 6.53
N ARG A 170 14.63 4.93 6.93
CA ARG A 170 14.90 5.48 8.28
C ARG A 170 13.64 5.72 9.12
N ALA A 171 12.46 5.52 8.52
CA ALA A 171 11.16 5.75 9.16
C ALA A 171 10.39 4.43 9.25
N ASN A 172 10.97 3.52 10.03
CA ASN A 172 10.53 2.14 10.21
C ASN A 172 9.31 2.01 11.14
N PHE A 173 8.97 3.01 11.94
CA PHE A 173 7.79 2.97 12.80
C PHE A 173 6.77 4.07 12.44
N PRO A 174 5.48 3.89 12.77
CA PRO A 174 4.42 4.87 12.52
C PRO A 174 4.66 6.18 13.25
N VAL A 175 4.48 7.29 12.52
CA VAL A 175 4.59 8.64 13.09
C VAL A 175 3.38 8.94 13.98
N ILE A 176 2.21 8.43 13.61
CA ILE A 176 0.96 8.49 14.37
C ILE A 176 0.44 7.07 14.64
N ASN A 177 0.00 6.80 15.86
CA ASN A 177 -0.61 5.54 16.30
C ASN A 177 -1.37 5.71 17.62
N ASP A 178 -2.34 4.84 17.89
CA ASP A 178 -2.96 4.69 19.22
C ASP A 178 -2.22 3.66 20.06
N ILE A 179 -1.75 2.60 19.39
CA ILE A 179 -0.89 1.59 19.97
C ILE A 179 0.26 1.29 19.01
N LEU A 180 1.46 1.12 19.57
CA LEU A 180 2.63 0.70 18.83
C LEU A 180 2.98 -0.73 19.22
N PHE A 181 3.08 -1.60 18.22
CA PHE A 181 3.67 -2.91 18.35
C PHE A 181 5.11 -2.88 17.86
N GLY A 182 6.02 -3.44 18.67
CA GLY A 182 7.46 -3.36 18.44
C GLY A 182 8.09 -2.11 19.04
N GLU A 183 9.32 -1.82 18.65
CA GLU A 183 10.16 -0.79 19.25
C GLU A 183 10.47 0.34 18.27
N LYS A 184 10.63 1.55 18.81
CA LYS A 184 11.12 2.71 18.06
C LYS A 184 12.63 2.61 17.95
N VAL A 185 13.10 1.93 16.90
CA VAL A 185 14.52 1.79 16.61
C VAL A 185 14.96 2.87 15.64
N ASP A 186 16.00 3.63 16.00
CA ASP A 186 16.65 4.55 15.07
C ASP A 186 17.50 3.76 14.06
N ARG A 187 16.93 3.57 12.86
CA ARG A 187 17.57 2.79 11.80
C ARG A 187 18.51 3.68 11.01
N LYS A 188 19.82 3.49 11.21
CA LYS A 188 20.84 4.06 10.34
C LYS A 188 20.73 3.42 8.95
N SER A 189 20.83 4.27 7.93
CA SER A 189 20.82 3.87 6.52
C SER A 189 21.95 4.63 5.85
N ASP A 190 23.08 3.94 5.70
CA ASP A 190 24.32 4.49 5.12
C ASP A 190 24.22 4.60 3.58
N ASN A 191 23.28 3.87 2.97
CA ASN A 191 23.08 3.79 1.51
C ASN A 191 21.80 4.54 1.07
N ARG A 192 21.42 5.61 1.77
CA ARG A 192 20.20 6.36 1.42
C ARG A 192 20.34 6.97 0.03
N PHE A 193 19.30 6.85 -0.79
CA PHE A 193 19.26 7.37 -2.16
C PHE A 193 20.20 6.65 -3.14
N LYS A 194 20.73 5.47 -2.82
CA LYS A 194 21.58 4.69 -3.73
C LYS A 194 20.89 4.40 -5.07
N SER A 195 19.59 4.12 -5.02
CA SER A 195 18.75 3.98 -6.21
C SER A 195 18.68 5.26 -7.07
N LEU A 196 18.65 6.43 -6.44
CA LEU A 196 18.66 7.74 -7.11
C LEU A 196 20.04 8.06 -7.69
N GLU A 197 21.11 7.88 -6.92
CA GLU A 197 22.50 8.08 -7.36
C GLU A 197 22.80 7.29 -8.64
N LYS A 198 22.29 6.04 -8.73
CA LYS A 198 22.41 5.23 -9.94
C LYS A 198 21.79 5.92 -11.16
N ILE A 199 20.60 6.52 -11.02
CA ILE A 199 19.90 7.22 -12.12
C ILE A 199 20.56 8.57 -12.43
N GLU A 200 21.04 9.27 -11.41
CA GLU A 200 21.76 10.55 -11.55
C GLU A 200 23.14 10.38 -12.20
N SER A 201 23.78 9.23 -12.03
CA SER A 201 25.05 8.92 -12.72
C SER A 201 24.90 8.66 -14.22
N LEU A 202 23.68 8.43 -14.72
CA LEU A 202 23.42 8.22 -16.15
C LEU A 202 23.59 9.52 -16.95
N SER A 203 24.09 9.40 -18.19
CA SER A 203 24.06 10.50 -19.17
C SER A 203 22.63 10.96 -19.43
N LYS A 204 22.46 12.18 -19.96
CA LYS A 204 21.13 12.75 -20.25
C LYS A 204 20.31 11.82 -21.16
N GLU A 205 20.94 11.24 -22.18
CA GLU A 205 20.30 10.35 -23.15
C GLU A 205 19.86 9.04 -22.48
N LYS A 206 20.72 8.44 -21.65
CA LYS A 206 20.40 7.21 -20.92
C LYS A 206 19.32 7.44 -19.86
N ARG A 207 19.37 8.57 -19.15
CA ARG A 207 18.35 8.95 -18.16
C ARG A 207 17.00 9.19 -18.82
N TRP A 208 16.99 9.86 -19.98
CA TRP A 208 15.78 10.03 -20.79
C TRP A 208 15.21 8.69 -21.25
N GLY A 209 16.06 7.80 -21.78
CA GLY A 209 15.67 6.46 -22.19
C GLY A 209 15.06 5.64 -21.05
N PHE A 210 15.64 5.72 -19.85
CA PHE A 210 15.11 5.07 -18.64
C PHE A 210 13.69 5.55 -18.31
N TRP A 211 13.46 6.87 -18.28
CA TRP A 211 12.13 7.42 -17.97
C TRP A 211 11.12 7.08 -19.06
N LYS A 212 11.49 7.18 -20.33
CA LYS A 212 10.64 6.78 -21.45
C LYS A 212 10.16 5.33 -21.29
N GLU A 213 11.07 4.40 -20.98
CA GLU A 213 10.72 3.00 -20.72
C GLU A 213 9.76 2.82 -19.53
N GLN A 214 9.90 3.63 -18.47
CA GLN A 214 8.97 3.53 -17.34
C GLN A 214 7.58 4.07 -17.67
N LEU A 215 7.50 5.18 -18.41
CA LEU A 215 6.22 5.82 -18.79
C LEU A 215 5.48 5.03 -19.90
N ASP A 216 6.23 4.38 -20.80
CA ASP A 216 5.66 3.55 -21.87
C ASP A 216 4.89 2.32 -21.34
N LYS A 217 5.10 1.92 -20.08
CA LYS A 217 4.37 0.81 -19.43
C LYS A 217 2.93 1.18 -19.07
N CYS A 218 2.57 2.46 -19.06
CA CYS A 218 1.23 2.90 -18.71
C CYS A 218 0.24 2.62 -19.86
N ILE A 219 -0.83 1.87 -19.57
CA ILE A 219 -1.93 1.62 -20.52
C ILE A 219 -3.18 2.47 -20.23
N ARG A 220 -3.03 3.51 -19.40
CA ARG A 220 -4.14 4.39 -18.94
C ARG A 220 -5.36 3.61 -18.46
N CYS A 221 -5.13 2.53 -17.71
CA CYS A 221 -6.20 1.78 -17.05
C CYS A 221 -6.75 2.49 -15.80
N TYR A 222 -6.10 3.58 -15.37
CA TYR A 222 -6.40 4.37 -14.19
C TYR A 222 -6.34 3.62 -12.85
N ALA A 223 -5.74 2.42 -12.81
CA ALA A 223 -5.58 1.65 -11.57
C ALA A 223 -4.77 2.40 -10.49
N CYS A 224 -3.90 3.33 -10.89
CA CYS A 224 -3.17 4.21 -9.98
C CYS A 224 -4.11 4.98 -9.04
N ARG A 225 -5.29 5.42 -9.51
CA ARG A 225 -6.30 6.12 -8.70
C ARG A 225 -6.94 5.19 -7.66
N SER A 226 -7.05 3.91 -7.98
CA SER A 226 -7.70 2.92 -7.13
C SER A 226 -6.79 2.50 -5.98
N VAL A 227 -5.47 2.56 -6.17
CA VAL A 227 -4.48 2.16 -5.16
C VAL A 227 -3.90 3.32 -4.36
N CYS A 228 -3.95 4.54 -4.88
CA CYS A 228 -3.36 5.70 -4.22
C CYS A 228 -4.20 6.11 -3.00
N PRO A 229 -3.64 6.14 -1.78
CA PRO A 229 -4.37 6.58 -0.59
C PRO A 229 -4.74 8.07 -0.61
N MET A 230 -4.17 8.86 -1.52
CA MET A 230 -4.47 10.29 -1.71
C MET A 230 -5.51 10.57 -2.80
N CYS A 231 -5.97 9.55 -3.52
CA CYS A 231 -7.01 9.75 -4.54
C CYS A 231 -8.40 9.68 -3.91
N TYR A 232 -8.86 10.82 -3.37
CA TYR A 232 -10.15 10.94 -2.68
C TYR A 232 -11.11 11.96 -3.28
N CYS A 233 -10.75 12.64 -4.38
CA CYS A 233 -11.65 13.56 -5.07
C CYS A 233 -12.92 12.85 -5.54
N ASP A 234 -14.10 13.44 -5.28
CA ASP A 234 -15.38 12.85 -5.70
C ASP A 234 -15.49 12.81 -7.22
N GLU A 235 -15.04 13.88 -7.89
CA GLU A 235 -14.84 13.93 -9.33
C GLU A 235 -13.34 14.00 -9.64
N CYS A 236 -12.91 13.15 -10.56
CA CYS A 236 -11.50 13.02 -10.91
C CYS A 236 -11.28 13.50 -12.34
N VAL A 237 -10.43 14.52 -12.51
CA VAL A 237 -10.09 15.09 -13.81
C VAL A 237 -9.43 14.06 -14.75
N VAL A 238 -8.75 13.06 -14.19
CA VAL A 238 -8.14 11.97 -14.96
C VAL A 238 -9.09 10.78 -15.18
N ASP A 239 -10.30 10.82 -14.63
CA ASP A 239 -11.29 9.76 -14.83
C ASP A 239 -12.29 10.11 -15.93
N THR A 240 -12.02 9.57 -17.11
CA THR A 240 -12.78 9.86 -18.34
C THR A 240 -14.24 9.41 -18.33
N ILE A 241 -14.65 8.58 -17.37
CA ILE A 241 -16.06 8.13 -17.21
C ILE A 241 -16.93 9.12 -16.46
N ASN A 242 -16.36 10.11 -15.75
CA ASN A 242 -17.16 11.19 -15.15
C ASN A 242 -17.77 12.13 -16.21
N PHE A 243 -17.29 12.06 -17.45
CA PHE A 243 -17.86 12.75 -18.60
C PHE A 243 -18.56 11.74 -19.50
N ALA A 244 -19.79 11.35 -19.13
CA ALA A 244 -20.60 10.44 -19.93
C ALA A 244 -20.97 11.11 -21.27
N VAL A 245 -20.59 10.49 -22.38
CA VAL A 245 -21.06 10.90 -23.71
C VAL A 245 -22.40 10.22 -23.96
N THR A 246 -23.46 11.01 -23.95
CA THR A 246 -24.81 10.58 -24.31
C THR A 246 -25.12 10.92 -25.75
N ALA A 247 -26.29 10.49 -26.25
CA ALA A 247 -26.76 10.90 -27.58
C ALA A 247 -26.91 12.43 -27.70
N ASP A 248 -27.14 13.13 -26.59
CA ASP A 248 -27.39 14.56 -26.54
C ASP A 248 -26.11 15.41 -26.38
N THR A 249 -24.94 14.79 -26.14
CA THR A 249 -23.69 15.54 -26.00
C THR A 249 -23.27 16.20 -27.31
N THR A 250 -23.18 17.53 -27.30
CA THR A 250 -22.87 18.38 -28.46
C THR A 250 -21.43 18.20 -28.98
N ALA A 251 -21.17 18.69 -30.18
CA ALA A 251 -19.82 18.67 -30.76
C ALA A 251 -18.85 19.58 -29.98
N GLU A 252 -19.31 20.74 -29.53
CA GLU A 252 -18.56 21.68 -28.71
C GLU A 252 -18.17 21.07 -27.35
N GLU A 253 -19.10 20.39 -26.67
CA GLU A 253 -18.81 19.69 -25.41
C GLU A 253 -17.78 18.57 -25.60
N LYS A 254 -17.86 17.83 -26.72
CA LYS A 254 -16.83 16.84 -27.09
C LYS A 254 -15.48 17.49 -27.38
N ALA A 255 -15.47 18.68 -27.99
CA ALA A 255 -14.25 19.40 -28.35
C ALA A 255 -13.54 20.03 -27.14
N GLN A 256 -14.28 20.46 -26.12
CA GLN A 256 -13.75 21.01 -24.87
C GLN A 256 -13.22 19.94 -23.89
N ARG A 257 -13.32 18.65 -24.25
CA ARG A 257 -12.81 17.56 -23.43
C ARG A 257 -11.29 17.63 -23.29
N ILE A 258 -10.82 17.30 -22.09
CA ILE A 258 -9.40 17.15 -21.79
C ILE A 258 -8.87 15.90 -22.50
N LYS A 259 -8.34 16.06 -23.72
CA LYS A 259 -7.89 14.94 -24.57
C LYS A 259 -6.64 14.22 -24.04
N TRP A 260 -5.77 14.91 -23.29
CA TRP A 260 -4.51 14.32 -22.83
C TRP A 260 -4.70 13.23 -21.75
N VAL A 261 -5.85 13.21 -21.05
CA VAL A 261 -6.20 12.16 -20.09
C VAL A 261 -6.92 10.97 -20.74
N GLU A 262 -7.30 11.05 -22.01
CA GLU A 262 -8.04 9.97 -22.67
C GLU A 262 -7.20 8.70 -22.80
N LYS A 263 -7.87 7.54 -22.88
CA LYS A 263 -7.15 6.32 -23.23
C LYS A 263 -6.60 6.45 -24.64
N SER A 264 -5.28 6.42 -24.75
CA SER A 264 -4.59 6.45 -26.03
C SER A 264 -3.84 5.14 -26.24
N PRO A 265 -3.93 4.53 -27.43
CA PRO A 265 -3.08 3.42 -27.79
C PRO A 265 -1.63 3.87 -28.09
N ALA A 266 -1.39 5.18 -28.24
CA ALA A 266 -0.07 5.72 -28.55
C ALA A 266 0.76 5.94 -27.27
N THR A 267 1.82 5.14 -27.10
CA THR A 267 2.73 5.25 -25.95
C THR A 267 3.42 6.61 -25.87
N SER A 268 3.68 7.26 -27.01
CA SER A 268 4.27 8.60 -27.08
C SER A 268 3.47 9.67 -26.32
N GLU A 269 2.16 9.48 -26.18
CA GLU A 269 1.31 10.41 -25.45
C GLU A 269 1.39 10.19 -23.93
N ASN A 270 1.90 9.05 -23.45
CA ASN A 270 2.01 8.77 -22.01
C ASN A 270 2.93 9.76 -21.30
N LEU A 271 3.91 10.30 -22.02
CA LEU A 271 4.76 11.35 -21.49
C LEU A 271 3.93 12.56 -21.05
N VAL A 272 3.01 13.04 -21.89
CA VAL A 272 2.15 14.19 -21.59
C VAL A 272 1.15 13.85 -20.48
N TYR A 273 0.72 12.60 -20.37
CA TYR A 273 -0.15 12.16 -19.27
C TYR A 273 0.54 12.18 -17.89
N HIS A 274 1.86 12.02 -17.86
CA HIS A 274 2.65 11.91 -16.63
C HIS A 274 3.43 13.18 -16.26
N LEU A 275 3.43 14.20 -17.13
CA LEU A 275 4.05 15.51 -16.91
C LEU A 275 3.00 16.56 -16.58
#